data_AF-A0A382N7D1-F1
#
_entry.id   AF-A0A382N7D1-F1
#
_cell.length_a   1.000
_cell.length_b   1.000
_cell.length_c   1.000
_cell.angle_alpha   90.00
_cell.angle_beta   90.00
_cell.angle_gamma   90.00
#
_symmetry.space_group_name_H-M   'P 1'
#
loop_
_entity.id
_entity.type
_entity.pdbx_description
1 polymer ?
#
loop_
_entity_poly.entity_id
_entity_poly.type
_entity_poly.pdbx_seq_one_letter_code
_entity_poly.pdbx_strand_id
1 'polypeptide(L)'
;MSEEISIYVADLAAYNNGILHGVWIDATQDIDDIQEQINDMLASSPEEDAEEYAIRDDEGFAGYSISEYEGIQRAHEVAYFLESLS
;
A
#
# COMPACT_ATOMS: atom_id res chain seq x y z
N MET A 1 -2.32 21.80 -3.96
CA MET A 1 -2.84 20.61 -3.26
C MET A 1 -2.24 19.47 -4.03
N SER A 2 -1.06 19.02 -3.62
CA SER A 2 -0.47 17.82 -4.19
C SER A 2 -1.49 16.70 -3.96
N GLU A 3 -1.88 15.98 -5.00
CA GLU A 3 -2.65 14.76 -4.81
C GLU A 3 -1.74 13.82 -3.99
N GLU A 4 -2.20 13.40 -2.82
CA GLU A 4 -1.42 12.52 -1.94
C GLU A 4 -1.22 11.18 -2.67
N ILE A 5 0.02 10.83 -3.00
CA ILE A 5 0.31 9.63 -3.80
C ILE A 5 0.29 8.44 -2.85
N SER A 6 -0.81 7.70 -2.85
CA SER A 6 -1.07 6.68 -1.84
C SER A 6 -1.44 5.34 -2.46
N ILE A 7 -1.08 4.27 -1.76
CA ILE A 7 -1.48 2.90 -2.09
C ILE A 7 -2.40 2.35 -1.02
N TYR A 8 -3.41 1.59 -1.43
CA TYR A 8 -4.24 0.81 -0.53
C TYR A 8 -3.70 -0.61 -0.43
N VAL A 9 -3.24 -0.99 0.75
CA VAL A 9 -2.72 -2.32 1.07
C VAL A 9 -3.73 -3.10 1.87
N ALA A 10 -4.10 -4.29 1.42
CA ALA A 10 -5.05 -5.16 2.11
C ALA A 10 -4.38 -6.43 2.64
N ASP A 11 -4.86 -6.89 3.80
CA ASP A 11 -4.53 -8.21 4.34
C ASP A 11 -5.18 -9.31 3.50
N LEU A 12 -4.37 -10.23 2.99
CA LEU A 12 -4.82 -11.34 2.16
C LEU A 12 -5.63 -12.37 2.95
N ALA A 13 -5.31 -12.62 4.22
CA ALA A 13 -6.06 -13.57 5.05
C ALA A 13 -7.50 -13.07 5.29
N ALA A 14 -7.65 -11.82 5.75
CA ALA A 14 -8.95 -11.18 5.89
C ALA A 14 -9.71 -11.13 4.56
N TYR A 15 -9.04 -10.74 3.48
CA TYR A 15 -9.65 -10.65 2.15
C TYR A 15 -10.18 -12.00 1.67
N ASN A 16 -9.42 -13.09 1.84
CA ASN A 16 -9.82 -14.44 1.46
C ASN A 16 -11.05 -14.94 2.23
N ASN A 17 -11.27 -14.43 3.45
CA ASN A 17 -12.46 -14.69 4.26
C ASN A 17 -13.60 -13.69 4.02
N GLY A 18 -13.45 -12.78 3.04
CA GLY A 18 -14.47 -11.79 2.69
C GLY A 18 -14.54 -10.61 3.65
N ILE A 19 -13.51 -10.39 4.46
CA ILE A 19 -13.39 -9.26 5.38
C ILE A 19 -12.52 -8.18 4.72
N LEU A 20 -13.03 -6.95 4.66
CA LEU A 20 -12.27 -5.83 4.16
C LEU A 20 -11.40 -5.27 5.29
N HIS A 21 -10.12 -5.64 5.28
CA HIS A 21 -9.11 -5.16 6.22
C HIS A 21 -7.88 -4.70 5.44
N GLY A 22 -7.50 -3.44 5.63
CA GLY A 22 -6.42 -2.80 4.89
C GLY A 22 -6.20 -1.35 5.33
N VAL A 23 -5.18 -0.72 4.77
CA VAL A 23 -4.73 0.62 5.13
C VAL A 23 -4.29 1.39 3.88
N TRP A 24 -4.60 2.69 3.86
CA TRP A 24 -4.04 3.63 2.90
C TRP A 24 -2.69 4.12 3.42
N ILE A 25 -1.67 4.05 2.59
CA ILE A 25 -0.31 4.44 2.94
C ILE A 25 0.20 5.41 1.89
N ASP A 26 0.74 6.54 2.35
CA ASP A 26 1.46 7.47 1.51
C ASP A 26 2.73 6.79 0.96
N ALA A 27 2.75 6.60 -0.36
CA ALA A 27 3.81 5.90 -1.06
C ALA A 27 5.10 6.75 -1.17
N THR A 28 5.07 8.04 -0.84
CA THR A 28 6.27 8.89 -0.83
C THR A 28 7.15 8.68 0.42
N GLN A 29 6.60 8.06 1.47
CA GLN A 29 7.34 7.74 2.70
C GLN A 29 8.51 6.78 2.44
N ASP A 30 9.46 6.72 3.38
CA ASP A 30 10.54 5.75 3.33
C ASP A 30 9.98 4.31 3.35
N ILE A 31 10.65 3.40 2.64
CA ILE A 31 10.21 2.00 2.51
C ILE A 31 10.01 1.32 3.87
N ASP A 32 10.88 1.61 4.83
CA ASP A 32 10.81 1.04 6.17
C ASP A 32 9.54 1.50 6.91
N ASP A 33 9.15 2.77 6.75
CA ASP A 33 7.93 3.34 7.35
C ASP A 33 6.66 2.76 6.69
N ILE A 34 6.69 2.56 5.37
CA ILE A 34 5.62 1.88 4.63
C ILE A 34 5.47 0.44 5.14
N GLN A 35 6.59 -0.28 5.29
CA GLN A 35 6.57 -1.66 5.76
C GLN A 35 6.12 -1.78 7.22
N GLU A 36 6.48 -0.82 8.09
CA GLU A 36 5.99 -0.76 9.47
C GLU A 36 4.46 -0.63 9.53
N GLN A 37 3.88 0.28 8.73
CA GLN A 37 2.42 0.44 8.65
C GLN A 37 1.70 -0.81 8.14
N ILE A 38 2.30 -1.53 7.18
CA ILE A 38 1.77 -2.81 6.70
C ILE A 38 1.81 -3.85 7.83
N ASN A 39 2.92 -3.93 8.57
CA ASN A 39 3.06 -4.86 9.68
C ASN A 39 2.03 -4.56 10.79
N ASP A 40 1.81 -3.29 11.11
CA ASP A 40 0.80 -2.87 12.09
C ASP A 40 -0.63 -3.22 11.63
N MET A 41 -0.90 -3.07 10.33
CA MET A 41 -2.17 -3.48 9.73
C MET A 41 -2.37 -4.98 9.84
N LEU A 42 -1.36 -5.80 9.49
CA LEU A 42 -1.40 -7.26 9.59
C LEU A 42 -1.53 -7.72 11.05
N ALA A 43 -0.80 -7.12 11.98
CA ALA A 43 -0.90 -7.41 13.41
C ALA A 43 -2.27 -7.08 14.00
N SER A 44 -3.00 -6.15 13.36
CA SER A 44 -4.36 -5.78 13.72
C SER A 44 -5.44 -6.56 12.96
N SER A 45 -5.05 -7.60 12.20
CA SER A 45 -5.98 -8.39 11.39
C SER A 45 -7.06 -9.07 12.24
N PRO A 46 -8.29 -9.17 11.72
CA PRO A 46 -9.33 -10.00 12.32
C PRO A 46 -9.11 -11.52 12.12
N GLU A 47 -8.18 -11.93 11.25
CA GLU A 47 -7.85 -13.34 10.99
C GLU A 47 -6.60 -13.78 11.77
N GLU A 48 -6.56 -15.06 12.14
CA GLU A 48 -5.36 -15.67 12.74
C GLU A 48 -4.29 -15.86 11.65
N ASP A 49 -3.02 -15.66 12.01
CA ASP A 49 -1.85 -15.85 11.13
C ASP A 49 -1.84 -14.98 9.85
N ALA A 50 -2.37 -13.75 9.93
CA ALA A 50 -2.26 -12.77 8.85
C ALA A 50 -0.81 -12.30 8.66
N GLU A 51 -0.13 -12.85 7.64
CA GLU A 51 1.26 -12.53 7.30
C GLU A 51 1.42 -11.93 5.89
N GLU A 52 0.42 -12.10 5.04
CA GLU A 52 0.50 -11.74 3.62
C GLU A 52 -0.37 -10.54 3.30
N TYR A 53 0.12 -9.66 2.43
CA TYR A 53 -0.59 -8.46 1.98
C TYR A 53 -0.54 -8.30 0.46
N ALA A 54 -1.44 -7.50 -0.08
CA ALA A 54 -1.42 -7.09 -1.48
C ALA A 54 -1.83 -5.62 -1.65
N ILE A 55 -1.21 -4.93 -2.62
CA ILE A 55 -1.68 -3.61 -3.08
C ILE A 55 -2.94 -3.84 -3.91
N ARG A 56 -4.04 -3.21 -3.54
CA ARG A 56 -5.36 -3.43 -4.15
C ARG A 56 -5.90 -2.21 -4.88
N ASP A 57 -5.40 -1.03 -4.54
CA ASP A 57 -5.78 0.22 -5.19
C ASP A 57 -4.64 1.24 -5.07
N ASP A 58 -4.67 2.26 -5.93
CA ASP A 58 -3.68 3.33 -5.98
C ASP A 58 -4.32 4.68 -6.35
N GLU A 59 -3.89 5.75 -5.69
CA GLU A 59 -4.35 7.13 -5.92
C GLU A 59 -3.17 8.08 -6.11
N GLY A 60 -3.34 9.12 -6.93
CA GLY A 60 -2.31 10.15 -7.13
C GLY A 60 -1.18 9.78 -8.12
N PHE A 61 -1.18 8.57 -8.69
CA PHE A 61 -0.14 8.11 -9.64
C PHE A 61 -0.27 8.68 -11.07
N ALA A 62 -1.02 9.77 -11.27
CA ALA A 62 -1.18 10.47 -12.55
C ALA A 62 -1.58 9.55 -13.74
N GLY A 63 -2.35 8.49 -13.49
CA GLY A 63 -2.81 7.53 -14.50
C GLY A 63 -1.82 6.39 -14.80
N TYR A 64 -0.67 6.34 -14.12
CA TYR A 64 0.10 5.11 -13.98
C TYR A 64 -0.59 4.22 -12.94
N SER A 65 -0.77 2.93 -13.21
CA SER A 65 -1.34 1.99 -12.24
C SER A 65 -0.22 1.07 -11.73
N ILE A 66 -0.18 0.88 -10.41
CA ILE A 66 0.75 -0.05 -9.77
C ILE A 66 0.20 -1.46 -9.97
N SER A 67 0.99 -2.32 -10.61
CA SER A 67 0.59 -3.71 -10.80
C SER A 67 0.59 -4.47 -9.47
N GLU A 68 -0.32 -5.43 -9.30
CA GLU A 68 -0.41 -6.29 -8.10
C GLU A 68 0.88 -7.11 -7.83
N TYR A 69 1.74 -7.26 -8.86
CA TYR A 69 3.04 -7.92 -8.79
C TYR A 69 4.20 -6.96 -8.48
N GLU A 70 3.94 -5.65 -8.55
CA GLU A 70 4.87 -4.62 -8.14
C GLU A 70 4.75 -4.45 -6.61
N GLY A 71 5.85 -4.70 -5.89
CA GLY A 71 5.89 -4.52 -4.44
C GLY A 71 5.98 -3.04 -4.04
N ILE A 72 5.93 -2.79 -2.73
CA ILE A 72 6.01 -1.43 -2.15
C ILE A 72 7.21 -0.61 -2.62
N GLN A 73 8.32 -1.27 -2.97
CA GLN A 73 9.52 -0.64 -3.53
C GLN A 73 9.21 0.14 -4.81
N ARG A 74 8.44 -0.47 -5.71
CA ARG A 74 8.12 0.12 -7.00
C ARG A 74 7.07 1.23 -6.86
N ALA A 75 6.09 1.04 -5.97
CA ALA A 75 5.14 2.09 -5.61
C ALA A 75 5.86 3.35 -5.10
N HIS A 76 6.81 3.16 -4.18
CA HIS A 76 7.64 4.25 -3.67
C HIS A 76 8.48 4.92 -4.75
N GLU A 77 9.18 4.16 -5.60
CA GLU A 77 10.00 4.74 -6.68
C GLU A 77 9.18 5.62 -7.63
N VAL A 78 7.97 5.19 -7.98
CA VAL A 78 7.08 5.98 -8.86
C VAL A 78 6.54 7.19 -8.11
N ALA A 79 6.08 7.02 -6.87
CA ALA A 79 5.54 8.10 -6.06
C ALA A 79 6.58 9.20 -5.82
N TYR A 80 7.78 8.81 -5.39
CA TYR A 80 8.91 9.73 -5.19
C TYR A 80 9.30 10.44 -6.49
N PHE A 81 9.30 9.73 -7.62
CA PHE A 81 9.57 10.35 -8.92
C PHE A 81 8.51 11.39 -9.28
N LEU A 82 7.22 11.08 -9.11
CA LEU A 82 6.12 12.00 -9.42
C LEU A 82 6.09 13.22 -8.48
N GLU A 83 6.33 13.03 -7.19
CA GLU A 83 6.43 14.12 -6.22
C GLU A 83 7.57 15.08 -6.60
N SER A 84 8.72 14.55 -7.04
CA SER A 84 9.86 15.37 -7.47
C SER A 84 9.61 16.23 -8.72
N LEU A 85 8.52 15.97 -9.46
CA LEU A 85 8.08 16.75 -10.62
C LEU A 85 7.06 17.84 -10.27
N SER A 86 6.55 17.85 -9.03
CA SER A 86 5.56 18.83 -8.53
C SER A 86 6.21 20.07 -7.93
#